data_AF-A0AAP2HIW3-F1
#
_entry.id   AF-A0AAP2HIW3-F1
#
_cell.length_a   1.000
_cell.length_b   1.000
_cell.length_c   1.000
_cell.angle_alpha   90.00
_cell.angle_beta   90.00
_cell.angle_gamma   90.00
#
_symmetry.space_group_name_H-M   'P 1'
#
loop_
_entity.id
_entity.type
_entity.pdbx_description
1 polymer ?
#
loop_
_entity_poly.entity_id
_entity_poly.type
_entity_poly.pdbx_seq_one_letter_code
_entity_poly.pdbx_strand_id
1 'polypeptide(L)'
;MDARHQRYKRLHLHEVAPRDGLQNEAAFVDTDAKIALIDALSACGYAKIEVTSFTSPGRIARPAPALGADTDTVLESLGVDAATRDDWRARGVI
;
A
#
# COMPACT_ATOMS: atom_id res chain seq x y z
N MET A 1 15.18 -1.31 -35.11
CA MET A 1 14.09 -1.20 -34.12
C MET A 1 13.02 -0.28 -34.68
N ASP A 2 11.78 -0.76 -34.73
CA ASP A 2 10.69 -0.21 -35.54
C ASP A 2 10.11 1.10 -34.96
N ALA A 3 10.03 2.14 -35.81
CA ALA A 3 9.59 3.51 -35.53
C ALA A 3 8.13 3.64 -35.03
N ARG A 4 7.40 2.52 -34.94
CA ARG A 4 6.02 2.46 -34.44
C ARG A 4 5.89 2.60 -32.91
N HIS A 5 6.96 2.45 -32.14
CA HIS A 5 6.92 2.58 -30.68
C HIS A 5 6.95 4.03 -30.15
N GLN A 6 7.22 5.02 -31.01
CA GLN A 6 7.48 6.40 -30.57
C GLN A 6 6.21 7.28 -30.49
N ARG A 7 5.02 6.72 -30.73
CA ARG A 7 3.74 7.47 -30.74
C ARG A 7 2.86 7.30 -29.51
N TYR A 8 3.16 6.37 -28.60
CA TYR A 8 2.36 6.15 -27.41
C TYR A 8 3.07 6.70 -26.18
N LYS A 9 2.37 7.55 -25.42
CA LYS A 9 2.85 8.00 -24.12
C LYS A 9 2.96 6.79 -23.19
N ARG A 10 4.03 6.74 -22.40
CA ARG A 10 4.21 5.72 -21.37
C ARG A 10 3.05 5.81 -20.37
N LEU A 11 2.39 4.69 -20.13
CA LEU A 11 1.37 4.55 -19.08
C LEU A 11 2.03 4.03 -17.81
N HIS A 12 1.67 4.62 -16.67
CA HIS A 12 2.09 4.17 -15.36
C HIS A 12 0.89 3.50 -14.68
N LEU A 13 1.04 2.23 -14.34
CA LEU A 13 0.05 1.50 -13.57
C LEU A 13 0.38 1.68 -12.08
N HIS A 14 -0.60 2.18 -11.33
CA HIS A 14 -0.52 2.35 -9.88
C HIS A 14 -1.47 1.34 -9.25
N GLU A 15 -0.94 0.47 -8.40
CA GLU A 15 -1.70 -0.55 -7.71
C GLU A 15 -2.21 -0.02 -6.37
N VAL A 16 -3.48 -0.25 -6.08
CA VAL A 16 -4.17 0.24 -4.88
C VAL A 16 -4.92 -0.86 -4.14
N ALA A 17 -4.92 -2.09 -4.63
CA ALA A 17 -5.58 -3.23 -4.01
C ALA A 17 -5.17 -3.44 -2.53
N PRO A 18 -3.89 -3.34 -2.13
CA PRO A 18 -3.50 -3.52 -0.73
C PRO A 18 -4.10 -2.47 0.23
N ARG A 19 -4.41 -1.26 -0.26
CA ARG A 19 -5.11 -0.23 0.52
C ARG A 19 -6.60 -0.25 0.24
N ASP A 20 -7.02 0.28 -0.91
CA ASP A 20 -8.44 0.54 -1.21
C ASP A 20 -9.24 -0.75 -1.40
N GLY A 21 -8.60 -1.78 -1.98
CA GLY A 21 -9.21 -3.11 -2.11
C GLY A 21 -9.50 -3.72 -0.74
N LEU A 22 -8.45 -3.89 0.08
CA LEU A 22 -8.58 -4.51 1.41
C LEU A 22 -9.43 -3.70 2.38
N GLN A 23 -9.47 -2.38 2.24
CA GLN A 23 -10.37 -1.52 3.02
C GLN A 23 -11.85 -1.78 2.74
N ASN A 24 -12.17 -2.17 1.50
CA ASN A 24 -13.53 -2.48 1.07
C ASN A 24 -13.90 -3.96 1.23
N GLU A 25 -12.95 -4.80 1.62
CA GLU A 25 -13.20 -6.20 1.93
C GLU A 25 -14.03 -6.32 3.23
N ALA A 26 -14.98 -7.25 3.26
CA ALA A 26 -15.82 -7.44 4.43
C ALA A 26 -15.09 -8.23 5.53
N ALA A 27 -14.24 -9.18 5.12
CA ALA A 27 -13.43 -9.98 6.01
C ALA A 27 -12.13 -9.26 6.38
N PHE A 28 -11.66 -9.50 7.61
CA PHE A 28 -10.29 -9.16 7.96
C PHE A 28 -9.32 -10.05 7.18
N VAL A 29 -8.29 -9.45 6.61
CA VAL A 29 -7.19 -10.16 5.97
C VAL A 29 -6.00 -10.12 6.92
N ASP A 30 -5.45 -11.30 7.22
CA ASP A 30 -4.31 -11.42 8.12
C ASP A 30 -3.10 -10.65 7.58
N THR A 31 -2.33 -10.04 8.48
CA THR A 31 -1.17 -9.20 8.12
C THR A 31 -0.17 -9.96 7.24
N ASP A 32 0.09 -11.24 7.53
CA ASP A 32 0.99 -12.07 6.73
C ASP A 32 0.49 -12.24 5.28
N ALA A 33 -0.83 -12.37 5.09
CA ALA A 33 -1.44 -12.45 3.77
C ALA A 33 -1.37 -11.10 3.03
N LYS A 34 -1.49 -9.97 3.74
CA LYS A 34 -1.28 -8.64 3.15
C LYS A 34 0.17 -8.47 2.66
N ILE A 35 1.14 -8.89 3.48
CA ILE A 35 2.57 -8.82 3.13
C ILE A 35 2.84 -9.69 1.89
N ALA A 36 2.37 -10.93 1.87
CA ALA A 36 2.53 -11.83 0.73
C ALA A 36 1.94 -11.26 -0.57
N LEU A 37 0.78 -10.58 -0.48
CA LEU A 37 0.19 -9.88 -1.62
C LEU A 37 1.08 -8.73 -2.10
N ILE A 38 1.61 -7.90 -1.20
CA ILE A 38 2.48 -6.77 -1.55
C ILE A 38 3.78 -7.26 -2.20
N ASP A 39 4.38 -8.33 -1.68
CA ASP A 39 5.58 -8.94 -2.25
C ASP A 39 5.33 -9.46 -3.67
N ALA A 40 4.20 -10.14 -3.89
CA ALA A 40 3.80 -10.61 -5.21
C ALA A 40 3.58 -9.46 -6.19
N LEU A 41 2.87 -8.40 -5.77
CA LEU A 41 2.64 -7.20 -6.60
C LEU A 41 3.94 -6.45 -6.92
N SER A 42 4.90 -6.45 -6.00
CA SER A 42 6.21 -5.81 -6.19
C SER A 42 7.01 -6.45 -7.33
N ALA A 43 6.76 -7.72 -7.62
CA ALA A 43 7.36 -8.42 -8.76
C ALA A 43 6.68 -8.12 -10.12
N CYS A 44 5.53 -7.42 -10.13
CA CYS A 44 4.74 -7.20 -11.35
C CYS A 44 5.13 -5.95 -12.16
N GLY A 45 6.04 -5.11 -11.66
CA GLY A 45 6.53 -3.93 -12.39
C GLY A 45 5.61 -2.72 -12.38
N TYR A 46 4.73 -2.60 -11.38
CA TYR A 46 3.94 -1.38 -11.15
C TYR A 46 4.84 -0.18 -10.86
N ALA A 47 4.41 1.01 -11.29
CA ALA A 47 5.15 2.24 -11.02
C ALA A 47 5.00 2.71 -9.56
N LYS A 48 3.91 2.29 -8.91
CA LYS A 48 3.61 2.58 -7.51
C LYS A 48 2.67 1.50 -6.97
N ILE A 49 2.85 1.13 -5.70
CA ILE A 49 1.92 0.29 -4.94
C ILE A 49 1.53 1.06 -3.67
N GLU A 50 0.23 1.21 -3.43
CA GLU A 50 -0.29 1.82 -2.20
C GLU A 50 -0.59 0.73 -1.18
N VAL A 51 0.28 0.61 -0.17
CA VAL A 51 0.37 -0.55 0.72
C VAL A 51 -0.56 -0.51 1.94
N THR A 52 -0.91 0.68 2.44
CA THR A 52 -1.77 0.85 3.63
C THR A 52 -2.34 2.27 3.74
N SER A 53 -3.23 2.49 4.71
CA SER A 53 -3.74 3.80 5.13
C SER A 53 -3.32 4.11 6.58
N PHE A 54 -2.97 5.36 6.84
CA PHE A 54 -2.63 5.90 8.17
C PHE A 54 -3.85 6.45 8.93
N THR A 55 -5.05 6.28 8.39
CA THR A 55 -6.27 6.70 9.07
C THR A 55 -6.56 5.80 10.27
N SER A 56 -6.98 6.40 11.39
CA SER A 56 -7.50 5.67 12.56
C SER A 56 -8.51 4.58 12.14
N PRO A 57 -8.40 3.35 12.67
CA PRO A 57 -9.34 2.26 12.38
C PRO A 57 -10.80 2.74 12.57
N GLY A 58 -11.63 2.59 11.53
CA GLY A 58 -13.06 2.91 11.60
C GLY A 58 -13.49 4.35 11.28
N ARG A 59 -12.61 5.27 10.87
CA ARG A 59 -13.00 6.64 10.45
C ARG A 59 -13.48 6.77 8.99
N ILE A 60 -13.44 5.69 8.24
CA ILE A 60 -13.95 5.60 6.87
C ILE A 60 -15.46 5.35 6.89
N ALA A 61 -16.20 5.84 5.88
CA ALA A 61 -17.67 5.87 5.83
C ALA A 61 -18.37 4.51 6.04
N ARG A 62 -17.61 3.41 6.00
CA ARG A 62 -17.97 2.07 6.47
C ARG A 62 -16.89 1.61 7.47
N PRO A 63 -17.20 1.11 8.67
CA PRO A 63 -16.16 0.63 9.58
C PRO A 63 -15.38 -0.51 8.91
N ALA A 64 -14.10 -0.27 8.55
CA ALA A 64 -13.19 -1.35 8.17
C ALA A 64 -12.78 -2.10 9.44
N PRO A 65 -12.78 -3.43 9.42
CA PRO A 65 -12.18 -4.20 10.51
C PRO A 65 -10.66 -3.92 10.51
N ALA A 66 -10.19 -3.18 11.52
CA ALA A 66 -8.79 -3.07 11.93
C ALA A 66 -7.75 -2.52 10.91
N LEU A 67 -8.13 -2.02 9.73
CA LEU A 67 -7.14 -1.47 8.79
C LEU A 67 -6.39 -0.27 9.40
N GLY A 68 -5.05 -0.32 9.35
CA GLY A 68 -4.16 0.68 9.93
C GLY A 68 -3.58 0.31 11.31
N ALA A 69 -4.13 -0.72 11.99
CA ALA A 69 -3.62 -1.18 13.28
C ALA A 69 -2.23 -1.83 13.20
N ASP A 70 -1.93 -2.44 12.06
CA ASP A 70 -0.72 -3.20 11.73
C ASP A 70 0.25 -2.40 10.82
N THR A 71 0.05 -1.09 10.71
CA THR A 71 0.88 -0.18 9.88
C THR A 71 2.36 -0.29 10.20
N ASP A 72 2.73 -0.30 11.48
CA ASP A 72 4.14 -0.31 11.88
C ASP A 72 4.81 -1.63 11.48
N THR A 73 4.10 -2.76 11.61
CA THR A 73 4.57 -4.08 11.19
C THR A 73 4.81 -4.14 9.68
N VAL A 74 3.88 -3.58 8.88
CA VAL A 74 4.01 -3.53 7.41
C VAL A 74 5.18 -2.63 6.99
N LEU A 75 5.34 -1.47 7.63
CA LEU A 75 6.46 -0.58 7.33
C LEU A 75 7.81 -1.22 7.70
N GLU A 76 7.86 -1.98 8.79
CA GLU A 76 9.07 -2.72 9.19
C GLU A 76 9.46 -3.79 8.17
N SER A 77 8.51 -4.58 7.67
CA SER A 77 8.80 -5.62 6.68
C SER A 77 9.29 -5.04 5.35
N LEU A 78 8.89 -3.81 5.04
CA LEU A 78 9.37 -3.04 3.88
C LEU A 78 10.72 -2.34 4.12
N GLY A 79 11.34 -2.53 5.29
CA GLY A 79 12.63 -1.96 5.64
C GLY A 79 12.59 -0.50 6.11
N VAL A 80 11.41 0.03 6.46
CA VAL A 80 11.27 1.37 7.04
C VAL A 80 11.46 1.27 8.55
N ASP A 81 12.61 1.73 9.03
CA ASP A 81 12.97 1.67 10.45
C ASP A 81 12.12 2.59 11.35
N ALA A 82 12.17 2.35 12.66
CA ALA A 82 11.39 3.11 13.64
C ALA A 82 11.71 4.62 13.63
N ALA A 83 12.98 5.00 13.42
CA ALA A 83 13.38 6.40 13.40
C ALA A 83 12.77 7.15 12.20
N THR A 84 12.72 6.49 11.04
CA THR A 84 12.07 7.00 9.83
C THR A 84 10.56 7.12 10.03
N ARG A 85 9.93 6.13 10.69
CA ARG A 85 8.50 6.19 11.02
C ARG A 85 8.18 7.35 11.96
N ASP A 86 8.99 7.57 12.99
CA ASP A 86 8.79 8.67 13.94
C ASP A 86 8.99 10.05 13.29
N ASP A 87 9.98 10.19 12.41
CA ASP A 87 10.18 11.41 11.62
C ASP A 87 8.99 11.69 10.69
N TRP A 88 8.43 10.66 10.07
CA TRP A 88 7.24 10.80 9.22
C TRP A 88 6.00 11.21 10.03
N ARG A 89 5.82 10.69 11.25
CA ARG A 89 4.74 11.13 12.17
C ARG A 89 4.89 12.58 12.60
N ALA A 90 6.11 13.00 12.94
CA ALA A 90 6.40 14.39 13.31
C ALA A 90 6.06 15.37 12.17
N ARG A 91 6.12 14.89 10.91
CA ARG A 91 5.79 15.64 9.70
C ARG A 91 4.34 15.46 9.23
N GLY A 92 3.56 14.61 9.88
CA GLY A 92 2.19 14.26 9.47
C GLY A 92 2.10 13.54 8.13
N VAL A 93 3.16 12.85 7.72
CA VAL A 93 3.20 11.99 6.52
C VAL A 93 2.47 10.67 6.77
N ILE A 94 2.58 10.17 8.01
CA ILE A 94 1.92 8.97 8.53
C ILE A 94 1.33 9.24 9.92
#